data_AF-A0A950LV36-F1
#
_entry.id   AF-A0A950LV36-F1
#
_cell.length_a   1.000
_cell.length_b   1.000
_cell.length_c   1.000
_cell.angle_alpha   90.00
_cell.angle_beta   90.00
_cell.angle_gamma   90.00
#
_symmetry.space_group_name_H-M   'P 1'
#
loop_
_entity.id
_entity.type
_entity.pdbx_description
1 polymer ?
#
loop_
_entity_poly.entity_id
_entity_poly.type
_entity_poly.pdbx_seq_one_letter_code
_entity_poly.pdbx_strand_id
1 'polypeptide(L)'
;MTDLRSRGFSDLLAGLNAGQHLAVDAVVAFADGELGLAARDRAAAHLSVCQSCAAEVAAQCQARNVVRSARCPSVPAYLLAALRDIPHTADPPDAAAGPLGSRQRWGAGPSVLGRWIGR
;
A
#
# COMPACT_ATOMS: atom_id res chain seq x y z
N MET A 1 -4.91 23.36 32.08
CA MET A 1 -6.00 22.37 32.00
C MET A 1 -5.82 21.64 30.68
N THR A 2 -4.81 20.78 30.62
CA THR A 2 -4.21 20.29 29.38
C THR A 2 -4.56 18.81 29.23
N ASP A 3 -5.48 18.56 28.31
CA ASP A 3 -5.78 17.33 27.59
C ASP A 3 -5.31 15.97 28.19
N LEU A 4 -6.02 15.49 29.20
CA LEU A 4 -5.97 14.08 29.63
C LEU A 4 -6.76 13.16 28.66
N ARG A 5 -7.56 13.73 27.75
CA ARG A 5 -8.38 12.96 26.80
C ARG A 5 -7.58 12.46 25.59
N SER A 6 -6.60 13.23 25.12
CA SER A 6 -5.77 12.82 23.98
C SER A 6 -4.66 11.83 24.34
N ARG A 7 -4.13 11.86 25.57
CA ARG A 7 -3.16 10.87 26.06
C ARG A 7 -3.82 9.58 26.55
N GLY A 8 -5.02 9.65 27.14
CA GLY A 8 -5.69 8.46 27.68
C GLY A 8 -6.28 7.51 26.62
N PHE A 9 -6.85 8.00 25.52
CA PHE A 9 -7.60 7.12 24.62
C PHE A 9 -6.70 6.21 23.75
N SER A 10 -5.57 6.72 23.27
CA SER A 10 -4.58 5.94 22.52
C SER A 10 -3.85 4.93 23.41
N ASP A 11 -3.50 5.31 24.64
CA ASP A 11 -2.84 4.43 25.60
C ASP A 11 -3.78 3.32 26.11
N LEU A 12 -5.08 3.61 26.26
CA LEU A 12 -6.10 2.62 26.61
C LEU A 12 -6.36 1.62 25.47
N LEU A 13 -6.35 2.06 24.20
CA LEU A 13 -6.41 1.16 23.04
C LEU A 13 -5.14 0.34 22.86
N ALA A 14 -3.97 0.86 23.25
CA ALA A 14 -2.73 0.10 23.30
C ALA A 14 -2.80 -1.01 24.38
N GLY A 15 -3.41 -0.71 25.54
CA GLY A 15 -3.65 -1.69 26.62
C GLY A 15 -4.62 -2.82 26.26
N LEU A 16 -5.64 -2.56 25.43
CA LEU A 16 -6.60 -3.58 24.97
C LEU A 16 -6.01 -4.52 23.90
N ASN A 17 -4.97 -4.10 23.18
CA ASN A 17 -4.28 -4.90 22.15
C ASN A 17 -3.01 -5.59 22.66
N ALA A 18 -2.67 -5.47 23.94
CA ALA A 18 -1.48 -6.09 24.52
C ALA A 18 -1.50 -7.65 24.47
N GLY A 19 -2.68 -8.25 24.24
CA GLY A 19 -2.85 -9.68 23.98
C GLY A 19 -3.30 -10.04 22.56
N GLN A 20 -3.45 -9.06 21.66
CA GLN A 20 -3.84 -9.29 20.27
C GLN A 20 -2.72 -8.85 19.33
N HIS A 21 -2.09 -9.83 18.67
CA HIS A 21 -1.11 -9.61 17.63
C HIS A 21 -1.71 -8.76 16.49
N LEU A 22 -0.85 -8.07 15.74
CA LEU A 22 -1.26 -7.41 14.50
C LEU A 22 -1.96 -8.41 13.57
N ALA A 23 -3.06 -7.99 12.96
CA ALA A 23 -3.69 -8.76 11.90
C ALA A 23 -2.69 -8.99 10.76
N VAL A 24 -2.78 -10.13 10.07
CA VAL A 24 -1.88 -10.49 8.96
C VAL A 24 -1.88 -9.38 7.89
N ASP A 25 -3.04 -8.84 7.54
CA ASP A 25 -3.15 -7.74 6.58
C ASP A 25 -2.43 -6.47 7.04
N ALA A 26 -2.41 -6.21 8.36
CA ALA A 26 -1.70 -5.06 8.93
C ALA A 26 -0.18 -5.27 8.91
N VAL A 27 0.29 -6.50 9.12
CA VAL A 27 1.71 -6.87 8.96
C VAL A 27 2.17 -6.65 7.52
N VAL A 28 1.39 -7.15 6.54
CA VAL A 28 1.68 -6.98 5.11
C VAL A 28 1.65 -5.50 4.73
N ALA A 29 0.60 -4.76 5.09
CA ALA A 29 0.49 -3.34 4.78
C ALA A 29 1.59 -2.50 5.45
N PHE A 30 2.02 -2.85 6.66
CA PHE A 30 3.15 -2.20 7.31
C PHE A 30 4.45 -2.48 6.56
N ALA A 31 4.70 -3.76 6.23
CA ALA A 31 5.87 -4.17 5.48
C ALA A 31 5.94 -3.42 4.15
N ASP A 32 4.86 -3.37 3.37
CA ASP A 32 4.80 -2.69 2.06
C ASP A 32 4.78 -1.16 2.13
N GLY A 33 4.44 -0.60 3.29
CA GLY A 33 4.34 0.85 3.46
C GLY A 33 2.99 1.43 3.02
N GLU A 34 1.94 0.60 2.95
CA GLU A 34 0.58 1.00 2.53
C GLU A 34 -0.30 1.49 3.69
N LEU A 35 0.16 1.39 4.94
CA LEU A 35 -0.58 1.96 6.06
C LEU A 35 -0.66 3.49 6.00
N GLY A 36 -1.79 4.07 6.40
CA GLY A 36 -1.88 5.49 6.70
C GLY A 36 -0.99 5.88 7.89
N LEU A 37 -0.59 7.15 7.99
CA LEU A 37 0.37 7.63 9.00
C LEU A 37 -0.01 7.20 10.43
N ALA A 38 -1.23 7.50 10.88
CA ALA A 38 -1.71 7.14 12.21
C ALA A 38 -1.82 5.62 12.47
N ALA A 39 -2.04 4.81 11.43
CA ALA A 39 -2.04 3.36 11.56
C ALA A 39 -0.62 2.80 11.64
N ARG A 40 0.31 3.38 10.89
CA ARG A 40 1.74 3.05 10.95
C ARG A 40 2.34 3.37 12.31
N ASP A 41 2.02 4.52 12.90
CA ASP A 41 2.53 4.90 14.23
C ASP A 41 2.05 3.91 15.31
N ARG A 42 0.78 3.52 15.27
CA ARG A 42 0.22 2.50 16.18
C ARG A 42 0.87 1.13 15.98
N ALA A 43 1.06 0.71 14.73
CA ALA A 43 1.74 -0.55 14.42
C ALA A 43 3.20 -0.51 14.92
N ALA A 44 3.94 0.57 14.67
CA ALA A 44 5.31 0.73 15.15
C ALA A 44 5.41 0.69 16.68
N ALA A 45 4.46 1.32 17.38
CA ALA A 45 4.36 1.24 18.83
C ALA A 45 4.08 -0.19 19.32
N HIS A 46 3.30 -0.99 18.58
CA HIS A 46 3.08 -2.40 18.91
C HIS A 46 4.34 -3.25 18.65
N LEU A 47 5.07 -3.00 17.55
CA LEU A 47 6.28 -3.75 17.20
C LEU A 47 7.42 -3.55 18.22
N SER A 48 7.46 -2.42 18.94
CA SER A 48 8.45 -2.21 20.00
C SER A 48 8.18 -3.06 21.25
N VAL A 49 6.95 -3.51 21.43
CA VAL A 49 6.51 -4.29 22.61
C VAL A 49 6.34 -5.78 22.28
N CYS A 50 5.95 -6.12 21.05
CA CYS A 50 5.69 -7.51 20.62
C CYS A 50 6.76 -8.05 19.65
N GLN A 51 7.65 -8.91 20.16
CA GLN A 51 8.71 -9.54 19.35
C GLN A 51 8.19 -10.50 18.28
N SER A 52 7.04 -11.17 18.51
CA SER A 52 6.45 -12.06 17.50
C SER A 52 6.04 -11.28 16.25
N CYS A 53 5.32 -10.17 16.43
CA CYS A 53 4.94 -9.32 15.30
C CYS A 53 6.14 -8.65 14.64
N ALA A 54 7.17 -8.28 15.42
CA ALA A 54 8.43 -7.77 14.87
C ALA A 54 9.12 -8.80 13.96
N ALA A 55 9.14 -10.08 14.37
CA ALA A 55 9.70 -11.16 13.57
C ALA A 55 8.91 -11.38 12.27
N GLU A 56 7.58 -11.34 12.31
CA GLU A 56 6.73 -11.46 11.12
C GLU A 56 6.95 -10.31 10.14
N VAL A 57 6.99 -9.06 10.62
CA VAL A 57 7.27 -7.88 9.79
C VAL A 57 8.68 -7.98 9.17
N ALA A 58 9.67 -8.44 9.94
CA ALA A 58 11.03 -8.63 9.44
C ALA A 58 11.07 -9.69 8.32
N ALA A 59 10.38 -10.82 8.51
CA ALA A 59 10.28 -11.87 7.50
C ALA A 59 9.65 -11.34 6.20
N GLN A 60 8.58 -10.54 6.29
CA GLN A 60 7.97 -9.96 5.09
C GLN A 60 8.81 -8.87 4.44
N CYS A 61 9.50 -8.04 5.22
CA CYS A 61 10.47 -7.09 4.68
C CYS A 61 11.61 -7.79 3.94
N GLN A 62 12.11 -8.91 4.47
CA GLN A 62 13.14 -9.72 3.82
C GLN A 62 12.63 -10.30 2.51
N ALA A 63 11.45 -10.93 2.50
CA ALA A 63 10.83 -11.47 1.29
C ALA A 63 10.69 -10.39 0.21
N ARG A 64 10.16 -9.22 0.57
CA ARG A 64 10.04 -8.07 -0.33
C ARG A 64 11.40 -7.62 -0.88
N ASN A 65 12.43 -7.57 -0.05
CA ASN A 65 13.77 -7.16 -0.46
C ASN A 65 14.39 -8.14 -1.46
N VAL A 66 14.19 -9.46 -1.26
CA VAL A 66 14.65 -10.50 -2.20
C VAL A 66 13.97 -10.34 -3.57
N VAL A 67 12.65 -10.10 -3.59
CA VAL A 67 11.93 -9.87 -4.85
C VAL A 67 12.42 -8.60 -5.53
N ARG A 68 12.66 -7.52 -4.77
CA ARG A 68 13.17 -6.26 -5.31
C ARG A 68 14.61 -6.31 -5.78
N SER A 69 15.44 -7.18 -5.22
CA SER A 69 16.83 -7.36 -5.65
C SER A 69 16.96 -8.31 -6.85
N ALA A 70 15.90 -9.03 -7.21
CA ALA A 70 15.88 -9.85 -8.41
C ALA A 70 16.10 -9.00 -9.67
N ARG A 71 16.71 -9.61 -10.69
CA ARG A 71 16.95 -8.94 -11.96
C ARG A 71 15.63 -8.49 -12.57
N CYS A 72 15.54 -7.19 -12.88
CA CYS A 72 14.39 -6.65 -13.58
C CYS A 72 14.21 -7.35 -14.94
N PRO A 73 13.01 -7.85 -15.28
CA PRO A 73 12.76 -8.42 -16.59
C PRO A 73 12.99 -7.36 -17.67
N SER A 74 13.56 -7.77 -18.81
CA SER A 74 13.74 -6.88 -19.96
C SER A 74 12.38 -6.58 -20.59
N VAL A 75 12.10 -5.31 -20.86
CA VAL A 75 10.92 -4.91 -21.64
C VAL A 75 11.16 -5.31 -23.10
N PRO A 76 10.29 -6.12 -23.71
CA PRO A 76 10.48 -6.53 -25.09
C PRO A 76 10.23 -5.36 -26.05
N ALA A 77 11.04 -5.27 -27.11
CA ALA A 77 11.04 -4.14 -28.05
C ALA A 77 9.68 -3.93 -28.74
N TYR A 78 8.97 -5.01 -29.07
CA TYR A 78 7.65 -4.94 -29.71
C TYR A 78 6.61 -4.26 -28.80
N LEU A 79 6.65 -4.53 -27.48
CA LEU A 79 5.73 -3.91 -26.52
C LEU A 79 6.00 -2.41 -26.43
N LEU A 80 7.27 -2.03 -26.39
CA LEU A 80 7.67 -0.63 -26.33
C LEU A 80 7.27 0.13 -27.62
N ALA A 81 7.37 -0.53 -28.78
CA ALA A 81 6.85 -0.01 -30.04
C ALA A 81 5.33 0.16 -30.02
N ALA A 82 4.59 -0.86 -29.59
CA ALA A 82 3.13 -0.81 -29.48
C ALA A 82 2.65 0.28 -28.49
N LEU A 83 3.29 0.41 -27.32
CA LEU A 83 2.97 1.45 -26.34
C LEU A 83 3.20 2.87 -26.89
N ARG A 84 4.22 3.05 -27.74
CA ARG A 84 4.50 4.33 -28.42
C ARG A 84 3.48 4.65 -29.51
N ASP A 85 2.81 3.63 -30.04
CA ASP A 85 1.84 3.75 -31.13
C ASP A 85 0.39 3.99 -30.65
N ILE A 86 0.13 3.85 -29.33
CA ILE A 86 -1.19 4.10 -28.72
C ILE A 86 -1.78 5.46 -29.14
N PRO A 87 -1.05 6.60 -29.12
CA PRO A 87 -1.61 7.89 -29.50
C PRO A 87 -2.10 7.98 -30.95
N HIS A 88 -1.65 7.04 -31.82
CA HIS A 88 -1.97 7.01 -33.24
C HIS A 88 -3.01 5.94 -33.60
N THR A 89 -3.22 4.97 -32.71
CA THR A 89 -4.11 3.81 -32.94
C THR A 89 -5.32 3.78 -32.01
N ALA A 90 -5.27 4.48 -30.89
CA ALA A 90 -6.42 4.67 -30.02
C ALA A 90 -7.25 5.85 -30.51
N ASP A 91 -8.55 5.63 -30.67
CA ASP A 91 -9.48 6.74 -30.87
C ASP A 91 -9.35 7.70 -29.68
N PRO A 92 -9.14 9.00 -29.93
CA PRO A 92 -9.12 9.98 -28.86
C PRO A 92 -10.47 9.92 -28.13
N PRO A 93 -10.48 9.98 -26.79
CA PRO A 93 -11.75 10.08 -26.07
C PRO A 93 -12.49 11.30 -26.59
N ASP A 94 -13.75 11.08 -27.01
CA ASP A 94 -14.61 12.14 -27.53
C ASP A 94 -14.59 13.32 -26.54
N ALA A 95 -14.20 14.50 -27.03
CA ALA A 95 -13.96 15.70 -26.23
C ALA A 95 -15.26 16.30 -25.64
N ALA A 96 -16.36 15.54 -25.64
CA ALA A 96 -17.68 15.92 -25.19
C ALA A 96 -18.06 15.37 -23.80
N ALA A 97 -17.08 15.11 -22.92
CA ALA A 97 -17.36 14.96 -21.48
C ALA A 97 -16.80 16.18 -20.73
N GLY A 98 -17.71 17.09 -20.33
CA GLY A 98 -17.41 18.31 -19.60
C GLY A 98 -16.69 18.10 -18.26
N PRO A 99 -16.42 19.17 -17.49
CA PRO A 99 -15.37 19.18 -16.46
C PRO A 99 -15.58 18.24 -15.25
N LEU A 100 -16.71 17.55 -15.15
CA LEU A 100 -17.01 16.64 -14.05
C LEU A 100 -17.89 15.49 -14.58
N GLY A 101 -17.33 14.28 -14.63
CA GLY A 101 -18.11 13.04 -14.61
C GLY A 101 -18.20 12.26 -15.93
N SER A 102 -17.26 11.34 -16.13
CA SER A 102 -17.64 9.95 -16.39
C SER A 102 -16.51 9.02 -15.95
N ARG A 103 -16.86 8.21 -14.95
CA ARG A 103 -16.04 7.15 -14.37
C ARG A 103 -16.05 5.99 -15.36
N GLN A 104 -15.28 6.10 -16.45
CA GLN A 104 -15.14 4.99 -17.39
C GLN A 104 -14.33 3.88 -16.74
N ARG A 105 -15.02 2.77 -16.52
CA ARG A 105 -14.57 1.53 -15.90
C ARG A 105 -13.65 0.80 -16.86
N TRP A 106 -12.34 0.99 -16.68
CA TRP A 106 -11.33 0.07 -17.19
C TRP A 106 -11.14 -1.05 -16.16
N GLY A 107 -11.36 -2.31 -16.57
CA GLY A 107 -10.96 -3.50 -15.82
C GLY A 107 -11.72 -3.77 -14.52
N ALA A 108 -12.87 -4.44 -14.60
CA ALA A 108 -13.41 -5.17 -13.46
C ALA A 108 -12.56 -6.44 -13.22
N GLY A 109 -11.44 -6.29 -12.51
CA GLY A 109 -10.76 -7.35 -11.76
C GLY A 109 -10.86 -7.03 -10.26
N PRO A 110 -10.88 -8.04 -9.36
CA PRO A 110 -10.99 -7.79 -7.93
C PRO A 110 -9.84 -6.90 -7.46
N SER A 111 -10.19 -5.71 -6.98
CA SER A 111 -9.28 -4.64 -6.65
C SER A 111 -8.50 -4.97 -5.37
N VAL A 112 -7.27 -5.40 -5.54
CA VAL A 112 -6.20 -5.30 -4.54
C VAL A 112 -5.05 -4.54 -5.21
N LEU A 113 -4.62 -3.46 -4.56
CA LEU A 113 -3.37 -2.72 -4.76
C LEU A 113 -3.27 -1.80 -5.99
N GLY A 114 -3.84 -0.60 -5.82
CA GLY A 114 -3.29 0.60 -6.44
C GLY A 114 -2.25 1.25 -5.52
N ARG A 115 -0.98 0.84 -5.63
CA ARG A 115 0.22 1.66 -5.33
C ARG A 115 1.50 0.88 -5.67
N TRP A 116 1.87 0.84 -6.95
CA TRP A 116 3.16 0.27 -7.36
C TRP A 116 3.74 1.02 -8.57
N ILE A 117 3.81 2.35 -8.54
CA ILE A 117 4.61 3.12 -9.51
C ILE A 117 5.15 4.41 -8.86
N GLY A 118 6.49 4.57 -8.87
CA GLY A 118 7.25 5.78 -8.51
C GLY A 118 7.60 5.84 -7.01
N ARG A 119 8.83 5.55 -6.56
CA ARG A 119 10.10 6.28 -6.76
C ARG A 119 9.96 7.78 -6.59
#